data_AF-B7B757-F1
#
_entry.id   AF-B7B757-F1
#
_cell.length_a   1.000
_cell.length_b   1.000
_cell.length_c   1.000
_cell.angle_alpha   90.00
_cell.angle_beta   90.00
_cell.angle_gamma   90.00
#
_symmetry.space_group_name_H-M   'P 1'
#
loop_
_entity.id
_entity.type
_entity.pdbx_description
1 polymer ?
#
loop_
_entity_poly.entity_id
_entity_poly.type
_entity_poly.pdbx_seq_one_letter_code
_entity_poly.pdbx_strand_id
1 'polypeptide(L)'
;MDSKANKCRICGNDIDNREYTVRKNMFHIYDEFLYFKCANCGCLQIKEYPTNISKYYPSDYYSFSRKKKTLHQIIVDFLMKCSLSYRINRLNLIGLFAIRYNDYYKYQLPCFDKGKCDYSSKILDIGCGTGTLLMQLRGFGFSDLTGIDPSFLQISFILMV
;
A
#
# COMPACT_ATOMS: atom_id res chain seq x y z
N MET A 1 6.82 -3.59 -37.41
CA MET A 1 7.56 -3.73 -36.14
C MET A 1 6.50 -3.85 -35.06
N ASP A 2 5.92 -5.04 -34.89
CA ASP A 2 4.57 -5.15 -34.33
C ASP A 2 4.45 -6.34 -33.37
N SER A 3 3.65 -6.16 -32.29
CA SER A 3 3.03 -7.16 -31.38
C SER A 3 3.47 -7.27 -29.90
N LYS A 4 4.58 -6.69 -29.42
CA LYS A 4 4.96 -6.88 -27.99
C LYS A 4 4.08 -6.14 -26.95
N ALA A 5 3.29 -5.15 -27.36
CA ALA A 5 2.60 -4.25 -26.43
C ALA A 5 1.30 -4.82 -25.83
N ASN A 6 0.73 -5.88 -26.41
CA ASN A 6 -0.52 -6.51 -25.93
C ASN A 6 -0.29 -7.82 -25.19
N LYS A 7 0.94 -8.16 -24.81
CA LYS A 7 1.20 -9.37 -24.01
C LYS A 7 0.94 -9.10 -22.53
N CYS A 8 0.09 -9.92 -21.92
CA CYS A 8 -0.24 -9.83 -20.50
C CYS A 8 1.00 -10.11 -19.64
N ARG A 9 1.35 -9.17 -18.74
CA ARG A 9 2.51 -9.32 -17.83
C ARG A 9 2.30 -10.33 -16.69
N ILE A 10 1.06 -10.78 -16.48
CA ILE A 10 0.69 -11.70 -15.39
C ILE A 10 0.66 -13.15 -15.86
N CYS A 11 -0.05 -13.44 -16.96
CA CYS A 11 -0.21 -14.81 -17.47
C CYS A 11 0.41 -15.05 -18.85
N GLY A 12 1.01 -14.02 -19.46
CA GLY A 12 1.66 -14.15 -20.77
C GLY A 12 0.73 -14.17 -21.98
N ASN A 13 -0.60 -14.14 -21.81
CA ASN A 13 -1.56 -14.16 -22.93
C ASN A 13 -1.42 -12.92 -23.82
N ASP A 14 -1.30 -13.12 -25.13
CA ASP A 14 -1.28 -12.10 -26.18
C ASP A 14 -2.44 -12.23 -27.19
N ILE A 15 -3.35 -13.19 -26.96
CA ILE A 15 -4.50 -13.49 -27.83
C ILE A 15 -5.76 -12.77 -27.32
N ASP A 16 -6.53 -12.15 -28.21
CA ASP A 16 -7.85 -11.56 -27.95
C ASP A 16 -7.94 -10.55 -26.78
N ASN A 17 -6.84 -9.88 -26.44
CA ASN A 17 -6.84 -8.85 -25.41
C ASN A 17 -7.57 -7.58 -25.92
N ARG A 18 -8.49 -7.04 -25.10
CA ARG A 18 -9.33 -5.89 -25.48
C ARG A 18 -8.72 -4.57 -25.06
N GLU A 19 -8.56 -3.63 -25.99
CA GLU A 19 -8.00 -2.30 -25.73
C GLU A 19 -9.03 -1.26 -25.28
N TYR A 20 -8.55 -0.28 -24.51
CA TYR A 20 -9.31 0.86 -23.98
C TYR A 20 -8.42 2.10 -24.00
N THR A 21 -8.94 3.20 -24.53
CA THR A 21 -8.30 4.51 -24.38
C THR A 21 -8.87 5.20 -23.15
N VAL A 22 -8.01 5.55 -22.21
CA VAL A 22 -8.39 6.21 -20.95
C VAL A 22 -7.69 7.54 -20.86
N ARG A 23 -8.46 8.61 -20.65
CA ARG A 23 -7.92 9.94 -20.39
C ARG A 23 -7.63 10.13 -18.91
N LYS A 24 -6.43 10.57 -18.56
CA LYS A 24 -6.11 11.05 -17.21
C LYS A 24 -6.68 12.46 -17.08
N ASN A 25 -7.34 12.76 -15.96
CA ASN A 25 -7.87 14.11 -15.68
C ASN A 25 -7.36 14.67 -14.34
N MET A 26 -6.52 13.93 -13.61
CA MET A 26 -5.99 14.36 -12.32
C MET A 26 -4.88 15.41 -12.54
N PHE A 27 -4.81 16.43 -11.67
CA PHE A 27 -3.84 17.54 -11.76
C PHE A 27 -3.90 18.34 -13.07
N HIS A 28 -5.06 18.42 -13.73
CA HIS A 28 -5.23 19.12 -15.02
C HIS A 28 -4.30 18.61 -16.14
N ILE A 29 -3.79 17.38 -16.00
CA ILE A 29 -3.05 16.66 -17.03
C ILE A 29 -4.08 15.91 -17.87
N TYR A 30 -4.05 16.05 -19.19
CA TYR A 30 -5.02 15.47 -20.14
C TYR A 30 -4.44 14.37 -21.04
N ASP A 31 -3.39 13.72 -20.58
CA ASP A 31 -2.74 12.66 -21.37
C ASP A 31 -3.67 11.45 -21.52
N GLU A 32 -3.65 10.86 -22.72
CA GLU A 32 -4.38 9.63 -23.02
C GLU A 32 -3.45 8.43 -22.91
N PHE A 33 -3.97 7.37 -22.30
CA PHE A 33 -3.26 6.12 -22.08
C PHE A 33 -4.03 4.98 -22.69
N LEU A 34 -3.32 4.14 -23.42
CA LEU A 34 -3.85 2.87 -23.89
C LEU A 34 -3.73 1.85 -22.77
N TYR A 35 -4.85 1.24 -22.43
CA TYR A 35 -4.95 0.08 -21.57
C TYR A 35 -5.44 -1.12 -22.38
N PHE A 36 -5.17 -2.33 -21.91
CA PHE A 36 -5.85 -3.52 -22.39
C PHE A 36 -6.29 -4.41 -21.23
N LYS A 37 -7.41 -5.09 -21.39
CA LYS A 37 -7.89 -6.14 -20.49
C LYS A 37 -7.55 -7.50 -21.09
N CYS A 38 -6.86 -8.32 -20.31
CA CYS A 38 -6.49 -9.66 -20.72
C CYS A 38 -7.72 -10.57 -20.86
N ALA A 39 -7.87 -11.27 -22.00
CA ALA A 39 -8.97 -12.22 -22.21
C ALA A 39 -8.89 -13.45 -21.30
N ASN A 40 -7.66 -13.91 -21.00
CA ASN A 40 -7.44 -15.11 -20.19
C ASN A 40 -7.63 -14.84 -18.67
N CYS A 41 -6.86 -13.90 -18.10
CA CYS A 41 -6.86 -13.65 -16.65
C CYS A 41 -7.69 -12.44 -16.20
N GLY A 42 -8.27 -11.68 -17.14
CA GLY A 42 -9.07 -10.49 -16.82
C GLY A 42 -8.28 -9.27 -16.32
N CYS A 43 -6.95 -9.36 -16.19
CA CYS A 43 -6.10 -8.27 -15.70
C CYS A 43 -6.15 -7.06 -16.66
N LEU A 44 -6.44 -5.87 -16.12
CA LEU A 44 -6.38 -4.60 -16.83
C LEU A 44 -4.99 -3.98 -16.66
N GLN A 45 -4.32 -3.65 -17.75
CA GLN A 45 -2.94 -3.20 -17.73
C GLN A 45 -2.75 -2.02 -18.69
N ILE A 46 -1.89 -1.07 -18.31
CA ILE A 46 -1.43 -0.05 -19.24
C ILE A 46 -0.56 -0.72 -20.32
N LYS A 47 -0.78 -0.37 -21.58
CA LYS A 47 -0.10 -0.94 -22.75
C LYS A 47 1.40 -0.60 -22.71
N GLU A 48 1.71 0.66 -22.53
CA GLU A 48 3.09 1.17 -22.39
C GLU A 48 3.22 2.04 -21.15
N TYR A 49 4.29 1.81 -20.38
CA TYR A 49 4.58 2.67 -19.22
C TYR A 49 5.06 4.04 -19.72
N PRO A 50 4.56 5.15 -19.16
CA PRO A 50 5.08 6.47 -19.51
C PRO A 50 6.55 6.56 -19.12
N THR A 51 7.37 7.12 -20.02
CA THR A 51 8.82 7.31 -19.79
C THR A 51 9.10 8.26 -18.63
N ASN A 52 8.26 9.28 -18.43
CA ASN A 52 8.33 10.20 -17.30
C ASN A 52 7.12 9.99 -16.38
N ILE A 53 7.26 9.09 -15.42
CA ILE A 53 6.21 8.83 -14.42
C ILE A 53 6.09 9.96 -13.39
N SER A 54 7.20 10.67 -13.11
CA SER A 54 7.24 11.77 -12.14
C SER A 54 6.27 12.90 -12.49
N LYS A 55 5.96 13.11 -13.77
CA LYS A 55 4.90 14.02 -14.24
C LYS A 55 3.55 13.75 -13.57
N TYR A 56 3.22 12.48 -13.30
CA TYR A 56 1.92 12.05 -12.76
C TYR A 56 1.91 11.88 -11.24
N TYR A 57 3.08 12.00 -10.61
CA TYR A 57 3.29 11.93 -9.16
C TYR A 57 4.06 13.19 -8.72
N PRO A 58 3.41 14.37 -8.76
CA PRO A 58 4.04 15.62 -8.34
C PRO A 58 4.40 15.58 -6.86
N SER A 59 5.26 16.50 -6.42
CA SER A 59 5.75 16.57 -5.03
C SER A 59 4.66 16.79 -3.99
N ASP A 60 3.49 17.28 -4.39
CA ASP A 60 2.29 17.49 -3.58
C ASP A 60 1.26 16.35 -3.71
N TYR A 61 1.62 15.21 -4.33
CA TYR A 61 0.75 14.04 -4.40
C TYR A 61 0.24 13.67 -3.00
N TYR A 62 -1.04 13.29 -2.90
CA TYR A 62 -1.74 13.17 -1.61
C TYR A 62 -1.02 12.25 -0.60
N SER A 63 -0.27 11.25 -1.08
CA SER A 63 0.52 10.32 -0.27
C SER A 63 1.72 10.98 0.45
N PHE A 64 2.09 12.19 0.03
CA PHE A 64 3.17 13.01 0.62
C PHE A 64 2.67 14.00 1.67
N SER A 65 1.35 14.15 1.83
CA SER A 65 0.80 15.04 2.85
C SER A 65 0.83 14.37 4.24
N ARG A 66 1.76 14.80 5.11
CA ARG A 66 1.72 14.44 6.53
C ARG A 66 0.70 15.31 7.25
N LYS A 67 -0.48 14.74 7.54
CA LYS A 67 -1.51 15.40 8.34
C LYS A 67 -1.29 15.12 9.82
N LYS A 68 -1.52 16.13 10.67
CA LYS A 68 -1.56 15.93 12.12
C LYS A 68 -2.71 14.98 12.47
N LYS A 69 -2.45 14.04 13.39
CA LYS A 69 -3.49 13.11 13.85
C LYS A 69 -4.53 13.85 14.69
N THR A 70 -5.80 13.56 14.45
CA THR A 70 -6.90 14.02 15.33
C THR A 70 -6.95 13.19 16.61
N LEU A 71 -7.62 13.70 17.66
CA LEU A 71 -7.81 12.95 18.90
C LEU A 71 -8.47 11.58 18.65
N HIS A 72 -9.47 11.55 17.76
CA HIS A 72 -10.11 10.31 17.35
C HIS A 72 -9.11 9.32 16.74
N GLN A 73 -8.23 9.76 15.84
CA GLN A 73 -7.20 8.89 15.24
C GLN A 73 -6.20 8.37 16.27
N ILE A 74 -5.83 9.19 17.26
CA ILE A 74 -4.96 8.76 18.36
C ILE A 74 -5.61 7.63 19.16
N ILE A 75 -6.90 7.76 19.49
CA ILE A 75 -7.66 6.72 20.20
C ILE A 75 -7.75 5.45 19.36
N VAL A 76 -8.06 5.58 18.07
CA VAL A 76 -8.13 4.43 17.14
C VAL A 76 -6.78 3.71 17.07
N ASP A 77 -5.67 4.44 16.93
CA ASP A 77 -4.33 3.84 16.91
C ASP A 77 -3.98 3.16 18.24
N PHE A 78 -4.37 3.75 19.38
CA PHE A 78 -4.15 3.14 20.70
C PHE A 78 -4.93 1.83 20.85
N LEU A 79 -6.21 1.81 20.47
CA LEU A 79 -7.03 0.60 20.51
C LEU A 79 -6.53 -0.45 19.52
N MET A 80 -6.07 -0.04 18.34
CA MET A 80 -5.44 -0.92 17.36
C MET A 80 -4.15 -1.55 17.92
N LYS A 81 -3.28 -0.76 18.56
CA LYS A 81 -2.08 -1.24 19.24
C LYS A 81 -2.41 -2.31 20.29
N CYS A 82 -3.38 -2.03 21.17
CA CYS A 82 -3.80 -2.97 22.20
C CYS A 82 -4.36 -4.25 21.58
N SER A 83 -5.16 -4.11 20.52
CA SER A 83 -5.76 -5.24 19.79
C SER A 83 -4.70 -6.13 19.13
N LEU A 84 -3.71 -5.54 18.48
CA LEU A 84 -2.55 -6.27 17.92
C LEU A 84 -1.77 -6.99 19.01
N SER A 85 -1.49 -6.32 20.13
CA SER A 85 -0.82 -6.93 21.29
C SER A 85 -1.57 -8.15 21.82
N TYR A 86 -2.90 -8.07 21.87
CA TYR A 86 -3.75 -9.22 22.21
C TYR A 86 -3.70 -10.32 21.13
N ARG A 87 -3.78 -9.96 19.84
CA ARG A 87 -3.79 -10.93 18.74
C ARG A 87 -2.45 -11.66 18.59
N ILE A 88 -1.32 -11.02 18.86
CA ILE A 88 0.03 -11.59 18.78
C ILE A 88 0.38 -12.36 20.07
N ASN A 89 0.28 -11.71 21.24
CA ASN A 89 0.80 -12.24 22.51
C ASN A 89 -0.27 -12.70 23.52
N ARG A 90 -1.58 -12.43 23.29
CA ARG A 90 -2.73 -12.81 24.14
C ARG A 90 -2.79 -12.21 25.56
N LEU A 91 -1.93 -11.25 25.90
CA LEU A 91 -1.84 -10.68 27.25
C LEU A 91 -2.49 -9.28 27.42
N ASN A 92 -3.20 -8.76 26.41
CA ASN A 92 -3.76 -7.40 26.46
C ASN A 92 -5.31 -7.40 26.53
N LEU A 93 -5.86 -7.18 27.73
CA LEU A 93 -7.32 -7.20 27.94
C LEU A 93 -8.04 -6.03 27.25
N ILE A 94 -7.41 -4.85 27.16
CA ILE A 94 -7.98 -3.72 26.39
C ILE A 94 -8.14 -4.14 24.93
N GLY A 95 -7.15 -4.84 24.38
CA GLY A 95 -7.20 -5.42 23.05
C GLY A 95 -8.33 -6.43 22.88
N LEU A 96 -8.54 -7.30 23.87
CA LEU A 96 -9.67 -8.25 23.87
C LEU A 96 -11.03 -7.52 23.81
N PHE A 97 -11.22 -6.46 24.61
CA PHE A 97 -12.46 -5.68 24.56
C PHE A 97 -12.62 -4.93 23.23
N ALA A 98 -11.54 -4.34 22.70
CA ALA A 98 -11.55 -3.62 21.44
C ALA A 98 -11.99 -4.52 20.27
N ILE A 99 -11.46 -5.74 20.15
CA ILE A 99 -11.87 -6.68 19.09
C ILE A 99 -13.30 -7.20 19.25
N ARG A 100 -13.89 -7.14 20.45
CA ARG A 100 -15.30 -7.51 20.70
C ARG A 100 -16.25 -6.34 20.46
N TYR A 101 -15.77 -5.12 20.65
CA TYR A 101 -16.54 -3.90 20.45
C TYR A 101 -16.72 -3.58 18.96
N ASN A 102 -15.68 -3.75 18.15
CA ASN A 102 -15.73 -3.43 16.73
C ASN A 102 -14.82 -4.33 15.90
N ASP A 103 -15.39 -4.95 14.87
CA ASP A 103 -14.72 -5.86 13.94
C ASP A 103 -13.53 -5.23 13.22
N TYR A 104 -13.50 -3.90 13.10
CA TYR A 104 -12.33 -3.16 12.62
C TYR A 104 -11.05 -3.59 13.36
N TYR A 105 -11.06 -3.66 14.69
CA TYR A 105 -9.88 -4.02 15.47
C TYR A 105 -9.49 -5.50 15.36
N LYS A 106 -10.44 -6.34 14.92
CA LYS A 106 -10.28 -7.77 14.76
C LYS A 106 -9.67 -8.13 13.41
N TYR A 107 -10.13 -7.50 12.33
CA TYR A 107 -9.77 -7.88 10.96
C TYR A 107 -8.78 -6.95 10.27
N GLN A 108 -8.58 -5.72 10.78
CA GLN A 108 -7.56 -4.81 10.26
C GLN A 108 -6.18 -5.43 10.48
N LEU A 109 -5.29 -5.36 9.47
CA LEU A 109 -3.94 -5.92 9.55
C LEU A 109 -3.93 -7.44 9.92
N PRO A 110 -4.60 -8.30 9.13
CA PRO A 110 -4.77 -9.73 9.43
C PRO A 110 -3.50 -10.58 9.22
N CYS A 111 -2.48 -10.01 8.57
CA CYS A 111 -1.15 -10.61 8.47
C CYS A 111 -0.38 -10.54 9.80
N PHE A 112 -0.85 -9.75 10.77
CA PHE A 112 -0.17 -9.55 12.06
C PHE A 112 -0.78 -10.34 13.22
N ASP A 113 -1.36 -11.52 12.92
CA ASP A 113 -1.88 -12.44 13.92
C ASP A 113 -0.81 -13.41 14.43
N LYS A 114 -1.01 -13.95 15.65
CA LYS A 114 -0.15 -14.98 16.22
C LYS A 114 0.10 -16.13 15.22
N GLY A 115 1.38 -16.47 15.05
CA GLY A 115 1.83 -17.54 14.16
C GLY A 115 2.08 -17.10 12.71
N LYS A 116 1.76 -15.84 12.36
CA LYS A 116 2.09 -15.25 11.05
C LYS A 116 3.23 -14.25 11.13
N CYS A 117 3.26 -13.45 12.19
CA CYS A 117 4.37 -12.54 12.50
C CYS A 117 4.42 -12.23 14.00
N ASP A 118 5.48 -11.55 14.40
CA ASP A 118 5.66 -10.95 15.72
C ASP A 118 6.37 -9.59 15.60
N TYR A 119 6.61 -8.93 16.73
CA TYR A 119 7.25 -7.61 16.77
C TYR A 119 8.70 -7.58 16.27
N SER A 120 9.36 -8.73 16.19
CA SER A 120 10.72 -8.88 15.67
C SER A 120 10.76 -9.17 14.16
N SER A 121 9.60 -9.35 13.54
CA SER A 121 9.48 -9.63 12.11
C SER A 121 9.97 -8.45 11.26
N LYS A 122 10.66 -8.77 10.17
CA LYS A 122 11.14 -7.79 9.18
C LYS A 122 10.05 -7.47 8.18
N ILE A 123 9.68 -6.20 8.06
CA ILE A 123 8.56 -5.75 7.23
C ILE A 123 9.05 -4.76 6.19
N LEU A 124 8.75 -5.04 4.92
CA LEU A 124 9.00 -4.17 3.78
C LEU A 124 7.67 -3.61 3.26
N ASP A 125 7.54 -2.28 3.21
CA ASP A 125 6.41 -1.57 2.61
C ASP A 125 6.82 -0.95 1.26
N ILE A 126 6.27 -1.50 0.16
CA ILE A 126 6.53 -1.05 -1.21
C ILE A 126 5.42 -0.08 -1.63
N GLY A 127 5.79 1.16 -1.96
CA GLY A 127 4.84 2.26 -2.15
C GLY A 127 4.48 2.93 -0.82
N CYS A 128 5.45 3.05 0.09
CA CYS A 128 5.23 3.53 1.45
C CYS A 128 4.87 5.03 1.53
N GLY A 129 5.01 5.79 0.45
CA GLY A 129 4.86 7.24 0.42
C GLY A 129 5.69 7.91 1.52
N THR A 130 5.03 8.64 2.41
CA THR A 130 5.68 9.29 3.57
C THR A 130 6.03 8.38 4.75
N GLY A 131 5.74 7.09 4.66
CA GLY A 131 6.00 6.10 5.70
C GLY A 131 4.98 6.10 6.84
N THR A 132 3.76 6.59 6.62
CA THR A 132 2.72 6.70 7.67
C THR A 132 2.42 5.34 8.31
N LEU A 133 2.29 4.28 7.50
CA LEU A 133 2.07 2.92 7.98
C LEU A 133 3.27 2.41 8.80
N LEU A 134 4.49 2.61 8.32
CA LEU A 134 5.71 2.21 9.03
C LEU A 134 5.82 2.91 10.39
N MET A 135 5.51 4.21 10.46
CA MET A 135 5.46 4.94 11.73
C MET A 135 4.40 4.40 12.67
N GLN A 136 3.23 4.00 12.17
CA GLN A 136 2.19 3.34 12.97
C GLN A 136 2.67 1.99 13.50
N LEU A 137 3.25 1.15 12.65
CA LEU A 137 3.80 -0.16 13.04
C LEU A 137 4.91 -0.01 14.09
N ARG A 138 5.80 0.98 13.94
CA ARG A 138 6.81 1.29 14.96
C ARG A 138 6.16 1.68 16.29
N GLY A 139 5.13 2.53 16.25
CA GLY A 139 4.34 2.88 17.43
C GLY A 139 3.62 1.69 18.09
N PHE A 140 3.29 0.66 17.29
CA PHE A 140 2.69 -0.58 17.78
C PHE A 140 3.69 -1.56 18.39
N GLY A 141 4.99 -1.39 18.12
CA GLY A 141 6.08 -2.16 18.72
C GLY A 141 6.96 -2.92 17.74
N PHE A 142 6.72 -2.83 16.43
CA PHE A 142 7.58 -3.47 15.42
C PHE A 142 8.93 -2.76 15.32
N SER A 143 10.02 -3.54 15.27
CA SER A 143 11.37 -2.96 15.31
C SER A 143 12.08 -2.92 13.95
N ASP A 144 11.82 -3.85 13.04
CA ASP A 144 12.54 -3.97 11.77
C ASP A 144 11.61 -3.63 10.59
N LEU A 145 11.64 -2.35 10.19
CA LEU A 145 10.72 -1.74 9.24
C LEU A 145 11.52 -1.04 8.14
N THR A 146 11.22 -1.39 6.89
CA THR A 146 11.81 -0.77 5.70
C THR A 146 10.71 -0.29 4.76
N GLY A 147 10.86 0.91 4.22
CA GLY A 147 9.98 1.45 3.18
C GLY A 147 10.75 1.69 1.89
N ILE A 148 10.12 1.42 0.74
CA ILE A 148 10.64 1.79 -0.57
C ILE A 148 9.51 2.46 -1.36
N ASP A 149 9.75 3.67 -1.84
CA ASP A 149 8.82 4.38 -2.72
C ASP A 149 9.58 5.08 -3.88
N PRO A 150 9.29 4.77 -5.15
CA PRO A 150 9.99 5.35 -6.31
C PRO A 150 9.68 6.83 -6.59
N SER A 151 8.68 7.42 -5.93
CA SER A 151 8.31 8.82 -6.16
C SER A 151 9.37 9.84 -5.76
N PHE A 152 10.43 9.39 -5.08
CA PHE A 152 11.63 10.16 -4.80
C PHE A 152 12.81 9.69 -5.66
N LEU A 153 13.54 10.65 -6.19
CA LEU A 153 14.89 10.52 -6.76
C LEU A 153 15.94 10.13 -5.70
N GLN A 154 15.53 9.40 -4.66
CA GLN A 154 16.36 8.90 -3.60
C GLN A 154 15.66 7.65 -3.06
N ILE A 155 16.33 6.51 -3.13
CA ILE A 155 15.96 5.34 -2.32
C ILE A 155 16.14 5.79 -0.87
N SER A 156 15.10 6.39 -0.29
CA SER A 156 15.07 6.66 1.14
C SER A 156 14.80 5.32 1.81
N PHE A 157 15.88 4.58 2.11
CA PHE A 157 15.83 3.61 3.17
C PHE A 157 15.44 4.38 4.43
N ILE A 158 14.15 4.39 4.76
CA ILE A 158 13.71 4.79 6.10
C ILE A 158 14.07 3.61 7.00
N LEU A 159 15.35 3.50 7.36
CA LEU A 159 15.76 2.68 8.49
C LEU A 159 15.28 3.44 9.73
N MET A 160 14.15 3.03 10.28
CA MET A 160 13.80 3.39 11.65
C MET A 160 14.63 2.51 12.59
N VAL A 161 15.89 2.87 12.81
CA VAL A 161 16.73 2.26 13.86
C VAL A 161 16.10 2.59 15.21
#